data_AF-A0A022MIH8-F1
#
_entry.id   AF-A0A022MIH8-F1
#
_cell.length_a   1.000
_cell.length_b   1.000
_cell.length_c   1.000
_cell.angle_alpha   90.00
_cell.angle_beta   90.00
_cell.angle_gamma   90.00
#
_symmetry.space_group_name_H-M   'P 1'
#
loop_
_entity.id
_entity.type
_entity.pdbx_description
1 polymer ?
#
loop_
_entity_poly.entity_id
_entity_poly.type
_entity_poly.pdbx_seq_one_letter_code
_entity_poly.pdbx_strand_id
1 'polypeptide(L)'
;MAPLPAPPLPQGLVAIQPLRGKHCSACRRGPLSLLVLEEGRPRCLDCADLAHLVFLPRGDTALTRRSGEESTLSVPVVRFARRRGRYER
;
A
#
# COMPACT_ATOMS: atom_id res chain seq x y z
N MET A 1 14.42 26.21 -17.22
CA MET A 1 14.17 25.36 -16.04
C MET A 1 13.62 24.04 -16.56
N ALA A 2 14.44 22.98 -16.58
CA ALA A 2 14.05 21.69 -17.15
C ALA A 2 12.95 21.03 -16.29
N PRO A 3 11.95 20.35 -16.89
CA PRO A 3 11.06 19.51 -16.12
C PRO A 3 11.88 18.38 -15.49
N LEU A 4 11.79 18.27 -14.16
CA LEU A 4 12.41 17.18 -13.41
C LEU A 4 11.86 15.85 -13.95
N PRO A 5 12.69 14.81 -14.10
CA PRO A 5 12.20 13.49 -14.49
C PRO A 5 11.17 13.03 -13.45
N ALA A 6 9.97 12.67 -13.91
CA ALA A 6 8.98 12.04 -13.07
C ALA A 6 9.61 10.80 -12.40
N PRO A 7 9.46 10.63 -11.08
CA PRO A 7 9.99 9.44 -10.42
C PRO A 7 9.38 8.19 -11.08
N PRO A 8 10.16 7.13 -11.32
CA PRO A 8 9.58 5.87 -11.75
C PRO A 8 8.59 5.42 -10.69
N LEU A 9 7.32 5.27 -11.07
CA LEU A 9 6.30 4.65 -10.22
C LEU A 9 6.90 3.35 -9.64
N PRO A 10 6.91 3.15 -8.31
CA PRO A 10 7.60 2.01 -7.73
C PRO A 10 7.01 0.72 -8.27
N GLN A 11 7.87 0.01 -8.97
CA GLN A 11 7.57 -1.24 -9.62
C GLN A 11 7.21 -2.27 -8.55
N GLY A 12 5.96 -2.73 -8.54
CA GLY A 12 5.55 -3.94 -7.81
C GLY A 12 5.25 -3.80 -6.32
N LEU A 13 5.30 -2.60 -5.73
CA LEU A 13 4.99 -2.42 -4.32
C LEU A 13 3.46 -2.31 -4.13
N VAL A 14 2.88 -3.25 -3.37
CA VAL A 14 1.43 -3.36 -3.15
C VAL A 14 1.16 -3.52 -1.66
N ALA A 15 0.30 -2.66 -1.11
CA ALA A 15 -0.20 -2.81 0.25
C ALA A 15 -1.36 -3.79 0.27
N ILE A 16 -1.37 -4.71 1.22
CA ILE A 16 -2.38 -5.73 1.39
C ILE A 16 -3.15 -5.44 2.67
N GLN A 17 -4.48 -5.41 2.58
CA GLN A 17 -5.36 -5.43 3.74
C GLN A 17 -5.61 -6.89 4.13
N PRO A 18 -5.03 -7.37 5.25
CA PRO A 18 -5.19 -8.74 5.66
C PRO A 18 -6.61 -8.99 6.20
N LEU A 19 -7.16 -10.16 5.91
CA LEU A 19 -8.48 -10.56 6.42
C LEU A 19 -8.49 -11.01 7.88
N ARG A 20 -7.32 -11.32 8.43
CA ARG A 20 -7.11 -11.72 9.82
C ARG A 20 -5.95 -10.90 10.37
N GLY A 21 -5.94 -10.64 11.67
CA GLY A 21 -4.83 -9.95 12.33
C GLY A 21 -3.49 -10.61 11.98
N LYS A 22 -2.60 -9.83 11.38
CA LYS A 22 -1.21 -10.22 11.06
C LYS A 22 -0.27 -9.34 11.89
N HIS A 23 0.88 -9.89 12.26
CA HIS A 23 1.93 -9.16 12.95
C HIS A 23 3.08 -8.88 11.98
N CYS A 24 3.74 -7.75 12.16
CA CYS A 24 4.94 -7.41 11.42
C CYS A 24 6.07 -8.40 11.75
N SER A 25 6.75 -8.91 10.75
CA SER A 25 7.92 -9.79 10.95
C SER A 25 9.16 -9.05 11.50
N ALA A 26 9.22 -7.72 11.44
CA ALA A 26 10.34 -6.92 11.97
C ALA A 26 10.08 -6.51 13.42
N CYS A 27 9.07 -5.67 13.64
CA CYS A 27 8.79 -5.09 14.94
C CYS A 27 7.81 -5.90 15.79
N ARG A 28 7.26 -7.00 15.26
CA ARG A 28 6.22 -7.83 15.91
C ARG A 28 4.94 -7.08 16.29
N ARG A 29 4.76 -5.85 15.80
CA ARG A 29 3.55 -5.05 16.03
C ARG A 29 2.37 -5.62 15.26
N GLY A 30 1.20 -5.61 15.89
CA GLY A 30 -0.05 -6.02 15.28
C GLY A 30 -1.23 -5.84 16.23
N PRO A 31 -2.47 -6.07 15.75
CA PRO A 31 -2.81 -6.49 14.40
C PRO A 31 -2.63 -5.36 13.36
N LEU A 32 -2.02 -5.67 12.22
CA LEU A 32 -1.83 -4.71 11.13
C LEU A 32 -3.12 -4.57 10.30
N SER A 33 -3.59 -3.33 10.12
CA SER A 33 -4.69 -3.00 9.18
C SER A 33 -4.23 -2.99 7.72
N LEU A 34 -2.96 -2.66 7.49
CA LEU A 34 -2.29 -2.70 6.18
C LEU A 34 -0.88 -3.25 6.38
N LEU A 35 -0.45 -4.10 5.46
CA LEU A 35 0.90 -4.65 5.42
C LEU A 35 1.41 -4.69 3.98
N VAL A 36 2.72 -4.73 3.80
CA VAL A 36 3.33 -5.11 2.52
C VAL A 36 4.00 -6.46 2.66
N LEU A 37 4.14 -7.16 1.54
CA LEU A 37 4.95 -8.37 1.48
C LEU A 37 6.32 -8.00 0.92
N GLU A 38 7.30 -7.92 1.81
CA GLU A 38 8.71 -7.74 1.48
C GLU A 38 9.40 -9.09 1.61
N GLU A 39 10.02 -9.59 0.54
CA GLU A 39 10.66 -10.92 0.51
C GLU A 39 9.73 -12.05 1.02
N GLY A 40 8.42 -11.93 0.73
CA GLY A 40 7.40 -12.88 1.18
C GLY A 40 7.03 -12.80 2.66
N ARG A 41 7.56 -11.82 3.41
CA ARG A 41 7.28 -11.61 4.84
C ARG A 41 6.38 -10.39 5.03
N PRO A 42 5.37 -10.45 5.92
CA PRO A 42 4.54 -9.30 6.22
C PRO A 42 5.37 -8.24 6.98
N ARG A 43 5.38 -7.02 6.46
CA ARG A 43 5.93 -5.82 7.11
C ARG A 43 4.82 -4.78 7.30
N CYS A 44 4.84 -4.06 8.42
CA CYS A 44 3.99 -2.89 8.59
C CYS A 44 4.49 -1.73 7.72
N LEU A 45 3.64 -0.73 7.49
CA LEU A 45 4.00 0.44 6.68
C LEU A 45 5.26 1.14 7.23
N ASP A 46 5.41 1.26 8.56
CA ASP A 46 6.63 1.80 9.18
C ASP A 46 7.89 1.01 8.84
N CYS A 47 7.85 -0.33 8.93
CA CYS A 47 9.02 -1.16 8.66
C CYS A 47 9.33 -1.31 7.16
N ALA A 48 8.44 -0.84 6.29
CA ALA A 48 8.60 -0.85 4.85
C ALA A 48 8.83 0.55 4.29
N ASP A 49 9.17 1.52 5.15
CA ASP A 49 9.36 2.93 4.79
C ASP A 49 8.14 3.59 4.13
N LEU A 50 6.94 3.04 4.30
CA LEU A 50 5.67 3.57 3.76
C LEU A 50 4.81 4.30 4.80
N ALA A 51 5.30 4.50 6.02
CA ALA A 51 4.54 5.19 7.07
C ALA A 51 4.19 6.65 6.71
N HIS A 52 4.91 7.25 5.76
CA HIS A 52 4.63 8.59 5.25
C HIS A 52 3.43 8.63 4.27
N LEU A 53 2.88 7.48 3.88
CA LEU A 53 1.71 7.41 3.01
C LEU A 53 0.40 7.53 3.77
N VAL A 54 -0.53 8.26 3.19
CA VAL A 54 -1.89 8.39 3.69
C VAL A 54 -2.78 7.36 3.01
N PHE A 55 -3.49 6.55 3.81
CA PHE A 55 -4.46 5.61 3.28
C PHE A 55 -5.72 6.36 2.79
N LEU A 56 -5.99 6.25 1.50
CA LEU A 56 -7.23 6.77 0.90
C LEU A 56 -8.26 5.64 0.78
N PRO A 57 -9.41 5.75 1.49
CA PRO A 57 -10.46 4.74 1.38
C PRO A 57 -11.11 4.77 -0.01
N ARG A 58 -11.55 3.60 -0.47
CA ARG A 58 -12.42 3.51 -1.65
C ARG A 58 -13.69 4.33 -1.42
N GLY A 59 -14.05 5.16 -2.40
CA GLY A 59 -15.28 5.96 -2.37
C GLY A 59 -15.20 7.27 -3.13
N ASP A 60 -13.99 7.83 -3.27
CA ASP A 60 -13.78 9.07 -4.02
C ASP A 60 -12.72 8.87 -5.11
N THR A 61 -13.20 8.58 -6.31
CA THR A 61 -12.37 8.40 -7.50
C THR A 61 -11.61 9.67 -7.87
N ALA A 62 -12.22 10.85 -7.68
CA ALA A 62 -11.57 12.13 -8.00
C ALA A 62 -10.43 12.43 -7.01
N LEU A 63 -10.61 12.12 -5.74
CA LEU A 63 -9.57 12.23 -4.71
C LEU A 63 -8.43 11.22 -4.96
N THR A 64 -8.76 9.98 -5.30
CA THR A 64 -7.75 8.94 -5.58
C THR A 64 -6.93 9.30 -6.83
N ARG A 65 -7.58 9.83 -7.87
CA ARG A 65 -6.90 10.28 -9.09
C ARG A 65 -5.99 11.47 -8.82
N ARG A 66 -6.50 12.53 -8.19
CA ARG A 66 -5.70 13.71 -7.83
C ARG A 66 -4.52 13.37 -6.93
N SER A 67 -4.73 12.50 -5.93
CA SER A 67 -3.63 12.06 -5.09
C SER A 67 -2.56 11.33 -5.90
N GLY A 68 -2.94 10.47 -6.84
CA GLY A 68 -1.98 9.80 -7.72
C GLY A 68 -1.24 10.75 -8.67
N GLU A 69 -1.89 11.82 -9.12
CA GLU A 69 -1.30 12.85 -9.99
C GLU A 69 -0.34 13.78 -9.20
N GLU A 70 -0.71 14.14 -7.96
CA GLU A 70 0.06 15.09 -7.13
C GLU A 70 1.11 14.41 -6.24
N SER A 71 1.03 13.09 -6.02
CA SER A 71 1.95 12.37 -5.13
C SER A 71 3.12 11.76 -5.91
N THR A 72 4.33 12.05 -5.44
CA THR A 72 5.58 11.43 -5.92
C THR A 72 5.60 9.91 -5.69
N LEU A 73 4.91 9.41 -4.66
CA LEU A 73 4.84 7.99 -4.32
C LEU A 73 3.40 7.57 -4.03
N SER A 74 2.95 6.50 -4.69
CA SER A 74 1.60 5.95 -4.56
C SER A 74 1.69 4.42 -4.53
N VAL A 75 1.04 3.79 -3.55
CA VAL A 75 1.01 2.33 -3.40
C VAL A 75 -0.44 1.85 -3.47
N PRO A 76 -0.83 1.00 -4.44
CA PRO A 76 -2.17 0.46 -4.48
C PRO A 76 -2.41 -0.46 -3.30
N VAL A 77 -3.58 -0.33 -2.69
CA VAL A 77 -4.04 -1.24 -1.64
C VAL A 77 -4.90 -2.32 -2.27
N VAL A 78 -4.65 -3.57 -1.92
CA VAL A 78 -5.46 -4.72 -2.33
C VAL A 78 -5.97 -5.49 -1.12
N ARG A 79 -7.13 -6.09 -1.26
CA ARG A 79 -7.74 -6.97 -0.26
C ARG A 79 -8.00 -8.33 -0.86
N PHE A 80 -7.74 -9.39 -0.09
CA PHE A 80 -8.13 -10.73 -0.51
C PHE A 80 -9.65 -10.91 -0.44
N ALA A 81 -10.30 -11.16 -1.57
CA ALA A 81 -11.72 -11.42 -1.65
C ALA A 81 -12.00 -12.91 -1.44
N ARG A 82 -12.38 -13.31 -0.21
CA ARG A 82 -12.63 -14.72 0.13
C ARG A 82 -13.62 -15.41 -0.80
N ARG A 83 -14.66 -14.70 -1.23
CA ARG A 83 -15.70 -15.24 -2.13
C ARG A 83 -15.20 -15.50 -3.54
N ARG A 84 -14.15 -14.80 -3.99
CA ARG A 84 -13.62 -14.85 -5.36
C ARG A 84 -12.22 -15.45 -5.45
N GLY A 85 -11.60 -15.80 -4.32
CA GLY A 85 -10.27 -16.41 -4.25
C GLY A 85 -9.11 -15.54 -4.79
N ARG A 86 -9.30 -14.23 -4.92
CA ARG A 86 -8.33 -13.32 -5.57
C ARG A 86 -8.18 -12.00 -4.83
N TYR A 87 -7.09 -11.28 -5.09
CA TYR A 87 -6.87 -9.92 -4.59
C TYR A 87 -7.63 -8.89 -5.44
N GLU A 88 -8.36 -8.00 -4.78
CA GLU A 88 -9.13 -6.90 -5.40
C GLU A 88 -8.60 -5.55 -4.89
N ARG A 89 -8.63 -4.51 -5.73
CA ARG A 89 -7.93 -3.22 -5.50
C ARG A 89 -8.81 -2.15 -4.88
#